data_AF-A0A0Q5ZU93-F1
#
_entry.id   AF-A0A0Q5ZU93-F1
#
_cell.length_a   1.000
_cell.length_b   1.000
_cell.length_c   1.000
_cell.angle_alpha   90.00
_cell.angle_beta   90.00
_cell.angle_gamma   90.00
#
_symmetry.space_group_name_H-M   'P 1'
#
loop_
_entity.id
_entity.type
_entity.pdbx_description
1 polymer ?
#
loop_
_entity_poly.entity_id
_entity_poly.type
_entity_poly.pdbx_seq_one_letter_code
_entity_poly.pdbx_strand_id
1 'polypeptide(L)'
;MLVGFESNNAEKPFVMGTHYNGKETSGYHTAGNDKKAIHTRSGTKIILNDAEGSVFIDDPSGNTYLMDGQGNINVNAPKNMAFTAGENISMTAGMNITSSAGMNISETAGASHSSFAGGMMIQNATLDYMLNATNIVKIASENYSYEANDIHKNAIETIDISAGKDYIQNSETTIHNLSGEKGHNA
;
A
#
# COMPACT_ATOMS: atom_id res chain seq x y z
N MET A 1 29.41 9.47 -37.75
CA MET A 1 29.50 10.76 -37.03
C MET A 1 29.41 11.87 -38.05
N LEU A 2 28.82 13.01 -37.68
CA LEU A 2 28.84 14.26 -38.41
C LEU A 2 29.84 15.20 -37.73
N VAL A 3 30.75 15.79 -38.49
CA VAL A 3 31.84 16.64 -37.99
C VAL A 3 31.70 18.04 -38.61
N GLY A 4 31.76 19.06 -37.77
CA GLY A 4 31.88 20.47 -38.15
C GLY A 4 33.29 20.99 -37.86
N PHE A 5 33.61 22.19 -38.33
CA PHE A 5 34.92 22.81 -38.19
C PHE A 5 34.79 24.25 -37.70
N GLU A 6 35.44 24.59 -36.59
CA GLU A 6 35.34 25.94 -36.00
C GLU A 6 35.90 26.97 -36.99
N SER A 7 35.11 27.99 -37.32
CA SER A 7 35.49 29.03 -38.28
C SER A 7 35.97 28.48 -39.64
N ASN A 8 35.43 27.33 -40.07
CA ASN A 8 35.87 26.63 -41.28
C ASN A 8 37.36 26.25 -41.28
N ASN A 9 37.97 26.13 -40.10
CA ASN A 9 39.36 25.68 -39.95
C ASN A 9 39.42 24.16 -39.81
N ALA A 10 40.01 23.49 -40.81
CA ALA A 10 40.17 22.04 -40.85
C ALA A 10 40.95 21.45 -39.65
N GLU A 11 41.78 22.26 -38.98
CA GLU A 11 42.56 21.84 -37.81
C GLU A 11 41.75 21.91 -36.50
N LYS A 12 40.51 22.42 -36.56
CA LYS A 12 39.62 22.56 -35.39
C LYS A 12 38.30 21.81 -35.57
N PRO A 13 38.33 20.47 -35.69
CA PRO A 13 37.12 19.69 -35.83
C PRO A 13 36.33 19.65 -34.51
N PHE A 14 35.00 19.58 -34.63
CA PHE A 14 34.10 19.27 -33.52
C PHE A 14 32.94 18.37 -33.99
N VAL A 15 32.44 17.50 -33.10
CA VAL A 15 31.38 16.55 -33.45
C VAL A 15 30.01 17.23 -33.34
N MET A 16 29.25 17.23 -34.44
CA MET A 16 27.88 17.76 -34.52
C MET A 16 26.84 16.73 -34.10
N GLY A 17 27.14 15.44 -34.26
CA GLY A 17 26.25 14.36 -33.89
C GLY A 17 26.56 13.02 -34.57
N THR A 18 25.66 12.07 -34.44
CA THR A 18 25.71 10.78 -35.12
C THR A 18 24.45 10.61 -35.97
N HIS A 19 24.64 10.21 -37.22
CA HIS A 19 23.54 9.86 -38.09
C HIS A 19 23.47 8.34 -38.22
N TYR A 20 22.26 7.87 -38.49
CA TYR A 20 22.01 6.51 -38.93
C TYR A 20 22.87 6.19 -40.18
N ASN A 21 23.60 5.06 -40.14
CA ASN A 21 24.56 4.68 -41.18
C ASN A 21 24.04 3.60 -42.14
N GLY A 22 22.77 3.21 -42.04
CA GLY A 22 22.14 2.18 -42.88
C GLY A 22 22.49 0.73 -42.55
N LYS A 23 23.44 0.46 -41.64
CA LYS A 23 23.83 -0.93 -41.26
C LYS A 23 23.04 -1.48 -40.09
N GLU A 24 22.82 -0.65 -39.08
CA GLU A 24 21.95 -0.99 -37.95
C GLU A 24 20.49 -0.69 -38.31
N THR A 25 19.51 -1.01 -37.48
CA THR A 25 18.14 -0.45 -37.61
C THR A 25 17.66 -0.05 -36.22
N SER A 26 16.82 0.98 -36.11
CA SER A 26 16.33 1.39 -34.80
C SER A 26 15.41 0.36 -34.15
N GLY A 27 14.74 -0.48 -34.96
CA GLY A 27 13.69 -1.39 -34.49
C GLY A 27 12.36 -0.70 -34.14
N TYR A 28 12.28 0.62 -34.26
CA TYR A 28 11.10 1.43 -33.89
C TYR A 28 10.31 1.96 -35.09
N HIS A 29 10.71 1.60 -36.32
CA HIS A 29 9.99 2.02 -37.52
C HIS A 29 8.54 1.51 -37.51
N THR A 30 7.63 2.39 -37.87
CA THR A 30 6.21 2.12 -38.14
C THR A 30 5.83 2.92 -39.38
N ALA A 31 4.84 2.46 -40.16
CA ALA A 31 4.40 3.17 -41.36
C ALA A 31 3.89 4.59 -41.05
N GLY A 32 3.27 4.78 -39.88
CA GLY A 32 2.78 6.08 -39.38
C GLY A 32 3.82 6.91 -38.63
N ASN A 33 5.06 6.42 -38.47
CA ASN A 33 6.06 7.01 -37.58
C ASN A 33 5.52 7.18 -36.13
N ASP A 34 4.72 6.24 -35.65
CA ASP A 34 4.01 6.28 -34.38
C ASP A 34 4.95 6.21 -33.16
N LYS A 35 6.03 5.43 -33.26
CA LYS A 35 6.97 5.18 -32.16
C LYS A 35 8.19 6.10 -32.19
N LYS A 36 8.39 6.84 -31.09
CA LYS A 36 9.56 7.69 -30.86
C LYS A 36 10.27 7.13 -29.63
N ALA A 37 11.55 6.77 -29.78
CA ALA A 37 12.26 6.05 -28.73
C ALA A 37 13.65 6.60 -28.45
N ILE A 38 14.01 6.59 -27.17
CA ILE A 38 15.39 6.70 -26.69
C ILE A 38 15.75 5.32 -26.15
N HIS A 39 16.74 4.65 -26.74
CA HIS A 39 17.17 3.31 -26.36
C HIS A 39 18.69 3.27 -26.23
N THR A 40 19.18 2.91 -25.04
CA THR A 40 20.62 2.82 -24.77
C THR A 40 21.15 1.44 -25.15
N ARG A 41 22.46 1.32 -25.41
CA ARG A 41 23.12 0.02 -25.68
C ARG A 41 22.93 -0.99 -24.54
N SER A 42 22.79 -0.53 -23.30
CA SER A 42 22.54 -1.40 -22.16
C SER A 42 21.10 -1.94 -22.13
N GLY A 43 20.18 -1.45 -22.96
CA GLY A 43 18.82 -1.94 -23.08
C GLY A 43 17.75 -1.12 -22.33
N THR A 44 18.12 0.01 -21.71
CA THR A 44 17.15 0.92 -21.10
C THR A 44 16.45 1.71 -22.19
N LYS A 45 15.13 1.88 -22.10
CA LYS A 45 14.37 2.61 -23.11
C LYS A 45 13.24 3.47 -22.55
N ILE A 46 12.95 4.53 -23.30
CA ILE A 46 11.77 5.38 -23.19
C ILE A 46 11.12 5.33 -24.57
N ILE A 47 9.83 4.98 -24.64
CA ILE A 47 9.07 4.88 -25.89
C ILE A 47 7.79 5.71 -25.75
N LEU A 48 7.62 6.67 -26.64
CA LEU A 48 6.34 7.35 -26.88
C LEU A 48 5.67 6.72 -28.10
N ASN A 49 4.39 6.37 -28.00
CA ASN A 49 3.65 5.73 -29.07
C ASN A 49 2.37 6.51 -29.40
N ASP A 50 2.36 7.24 -30.51
CA ASP A 50 1.25 8.11 -30.91
C ASP A 50 0.00 7.32 -31.31
N ALA A 51 0.15 6.08 -31.82
CA ALA A 51 -0.99 5.25 -32.19
C ALA A 51 -1.80 4.80 -30.96
N GLU A 52 -1.13 4.63 -29.82
CA GLU A 52 -1.74 4.26 -28.54
C GLU A 52 -1.96 5.46 -27.61
N GLY A 53 -1.31 6.60 -27.89
CA GLY A 53 -1.21 7.72 -26.95
C GLY A 53 -0.45 7.36 -25.66
N SER A 54 0.48 6.40 -25.73
CA SER A 54 1.12 5.79 -24.55
C SER A 54 2.57 6.23 -24.34
N VAL A 55 3.05 6.09 -23.10
CA VAL A 55 4.46 6.27 -22.72
C VAL A 55 4.90 5.07 -21.92
N PHE A 56 6.01 4.45 -22.35
CA PHE A 56 6.62 3.31 -21.69
C PHE A 56 8.08 3.58 -21.35
N ILE A 57 8.46 3.32 -20.10
CA ILE A 57 9.84 3.39 -19.61
C ILE A 57 10.18 2.03 -19.01
N ASP A 58 11.31 1.47 -19.38
CA ASP A 58 11.82 0.23 -18.79
C ASP A 58 13.33 0.11 -18.81
N ASP A 59 13.81 -0.78 -17.96
CA ASP A 59 15.18 -1.23 -17.92
C ASP A 59 15.29 -2.75 -18.12
N PRO A 60 16.50 -3.26 -18.46
CA PRO A 60 16.72 -4.68 -18.69
C PRO A 60 16.51 -5.57 -17.45
N SER A 61 16.41 -4.99 -16.26
CA SER A 61 16.15 -5.74 -15.03
C SER A 61 14.66 -6.02 -14.81
N GLY A 62 13.78 -5.44 -15.65
CA GLY A 62 12.34 -5.68 -15.65
C GLY A 62 11.53 -4.63 -14.88
N ASN A 63 12.15 -3.51 -14.46
CA ASN A 63 11.38 -2.39 -13.92
C ASN A 63 10.62 -1.71 -15.06
N THR A 64 9.36 -1.34 -14.84
CA THR A 64 8.52 -0.69 -15.85
C THR A 64 7.70 0.47 -15.28
N TYR A 65 7.46 1.47 -16.11
CA TYR A 65 6.50 2.54 -15.90
C TYR A 65 5.70 2.72 -17.20
N LEU A 66 4.39 2.49 -17.15
CA LEU A 66 3.48 2.58 -18.30
C LEU A 66 2.35 3.57 -18.01
N MET A 67 2.23 4.60 -18.84
CA MET A 67 1.01 5.38 -19.03
C MET A 67 0.35 4.88 -20.32
N ASP A 68 -0.84 4.30 -20.23
CA ASP A 68 -1.42 3.49 -21.31
C ASP A 68 -2.25 4.25 -22.35
N GLY A 69 -2.40 5.57 -22.20
CA GLY A 69 -3.24 6.41 -23.07
C GLY A 69 -4.75 6.29 -22.83
N GLN A 70 -5.19 5.38 -21.95
CA GLN A 70 -6.60 5.11 -21.62
C GLN A 70 -6.96 5.56 -20.20
N GLY A 71 -6.02 6.23 -19.52
CA GLY A 71 -6.19 6.79 -18.18
C GLY A 71 -5.61 5.94 -17.05
N ASN A 72 -4.94 4.83 -17.36
CA ASN A 72 -4.30 3.99 -16.35
C ASN A 72 -2.79 4.21 -16.30
N ILE A 73 -2.22 3.93 -15.13
CA ILE A 73 -0.78 3.89 -14.89
C ILE A 73 -0.43 2.55 -14.25
N ASN A 74 0.62 1.90 -14.74
CA ASN A 74 1.18 0.69 -14.14
C ASN A 74 2.68 0.86 -13.90
N VAL A 75 3.12 0.62 -12.66
CA VAL A 75 4.52 0.72 -12.24
C VAL A 75 4.92 -0.59 -11.57
N ASN A 76 5.94 -1.26 -12.09
CA ASN A 76 6.36 -2.57 -11.62
C ASN A 76 7.85 -2.61 -11.32
N ALA A 77 8.22 -3.33 -10.26
CA ALA A 77 9.60 -3.67 -9.94
C ALA A 77 9.68 -5.15 -9.54
N PRO A 78 10.58 -5.97 -10.12
CA PRO A 78 10.71 -7.39 -9.75
C PRO A 78 11.27 -7.64 -8.33
N LYS A 79 11.78 -6.59 -7.67
CA LYS A 79 12.33 -6.67 -6.31
C LYS A 79 11.62 -5.68 -5.40
N ASN A 80 12.23 -4.53 -5.14
CA ASN A 80 11.79 -3.59 -4.11
C ASN A 80 11.31 -2.27 -4.75
N MET A 81 10.33 -1.65 -4.10
CA MET A 81 9.87 -0.29 -4.38
C MET A 81 9.81 0.47 -3.05
N ALA A 82 10.24 1.73 -3.02
CA ALA A 82 10.26 2.56 -1.83
C ALA A 82 9.72 3.96 -2.13
N PHE A 83 8.92 4.50 -1.21
CA PHE A 83 8.37 5.85 -1.28
C PHE A 83 8.73 6.58 0.02
N THR A 84 9.44 7.71 -0.09
CA THR A 84 9.87 8.52 1.05
C THR A 84 9.54 9.98 0.77
N ALA A 85 8.90 10.65 1.74
CA ALA A 85 8.62 12.09 1.69
C ALA A 85 9.12 12.75 2.98
N GLY A 86 9.60 13.99 2.88
CA GLY A 86 10.00 14.79 4.05
C GLY A 86 8.82 15.37 4.84
N GLU A 87 7.64 15.39 4.22
CA GLU A 87 6.39 15.85 4.83
C GLU A 87 5.31 14.78 4.63
N ASN A 88 4.42 14.95 3.65
CA ASN A 88 3.21 14.13 3.52
C ASN A 88 3.27 13.19 2.30
N ILE A 89 2.68 12.00 2.47
CA ILE A 89 2.26 11.12 1.37
C ILE A 89 0.73 11.02 1.45
N SER A 90 0.03 11.18 0.32
CA SER A 90 -1.43 11.05 0.25
C SER A 90 -1.82 9.99 -0.76
N MET A 91 -2.76 9.12 -0.39
CA MET A 91 -3.29 8.05 -1.24
C MET A 91 -4.82 8.10 -1.18
N THR A 92 -5.46 8.24 -2.33
CA THR A 92 -6.93 8.36 -2.44
C THR A 92 -7.41 7.69 -3.70
N ALA A 93 -8.49 6.90 -3.60
CA ALA A 93 -9.13 6.24 -4.74
C ALA A 93 -10.65 6.51 -4.70
N GLY A 94 -11.27 6.64 -5.88
CA GLY A 94 -12.72 6.86 -5.98
C GLY A 94 -13.57 5.61 -5.69
N MET A 95 -12.95 4.43 -5.64
CA MET A 95 -13.63 3.17 -5.33
C MET A 95 -12.88 2.39 -4.24
N ASN A 96 -11.78 1.73 -4.60
CA ASN A 96 -11.11 0.77 -3.71
C ASN A 96 -9.61 1.03 -3.61
N ILE A 97 -9.04 0.73 -2.44
CA ILE A 97 -7.60 0.55 -2.22
C ILE A 97 -7.40 -0.87 -1.69
N THR A 98 -6.48 -1.62 -2.28
CA THR A 98 -6.11 -2.98 -1.87
C THR A 98 -4.65 -3.01 -1.46
N SER A 99 -4.36 -3.53 -0.27
CA SER A 99 -3.00 -3.76 0.25
C SER A 99 -2.85 -5.20 0.72
N SER A 100 -1.80 -5.87 0.28
CA SER A 100 -1.53 -7.28 0.61
C SER A 100 -0.05 -7.57 0.59
N ALA A 101 0.43 -8.38 1.53
CA ALA A 101 1.81 -8.86 1.59
C ALA A 101 1.83 -10.38 1.83
N GLY A 102 2.82 -11.07 1.26
CA GLY A 102 2.98 -12.51 1.48
C GLY A 102 3.53 -12.89 2.87
N MET A 103 4.08 -11.92 3.61
CA MET A 103 4.64 -12.13 4.95
C MET A 103 4.01 -11.20 5.98
N ASN A 104 4.33 -9.90 5.94
CA ASN A 104 3.90 -8.95 6.98
C ASN A 104 3.50 -7.59 6.38
N ILE A 105 2.55 -6.93 7.03
CA ILE A 105 2.27 -5.49 6.93
C ILE A 105 2.56 -4.89 8.30
N SER A 106 3.28 -3.77 8.34
CA SER A 106 3.62 -3.06 9.57
C SER A 106 3.28 -1.58 9.41
N GLU A 107 2.50 -1.06 10.36
CA GLU A 107 2.03 0.32 10.39
C GLU A 107 2.45 0.94 11.72
N THR A 108 2.97 2.16 11.70
CA THR A 108 3.40 2.86 12.92
C THR A 108 3.15 4.35 12.75
N ALA A 109 2.51 4.96 13.76
CA ALA A 109 2.27 6.38 13.82
C ALA A 109 2.83 6.94 15.14
N GLY A 110 3.56 8.07 15.08
CA GLY A 110 4.15 8.68 16.26
C GLY A 110 3.15 9.40 17.18
N ALA A 111 1.94 9.69 16.69
CA ALA A 111 0.89 10.36 17.45
C ALA A 111 -0.43 9.59 17.40
N SER A 112 -1.04 9.45 16.23
CA SER A 112 -2.37 8.83 16.07
C SER A 112 -2.44 7.93 14.85
N HIS A 113 -3.06 6.76 15.01
CA HIS A 113 -3.49 5.89 13.92
C HIS A 113 -5.03 5.83 13.93
N SER A 114 -5.67 6.22 12.83
CA SER A 114 -7.13 6.28 12.73
C SER A 114 -7.63 5.39 11.61
N SER A 115 -8.64 4.58 11.90
CA SER A 115 -9.29 3.71 10.92
C SER A 115 -10.80 3.82 11.09
N PHE A 116 -11.53 4.04 10.00
CA PHE A 116 -12.97 4.22 10.01
C PHE A 116 -13.58 3.54 8.78
N ALA A 117 -14.68 2.82 8.99
CA ALA A 117 -15.49 2.25 7.93
C ALA A 117 -16.95 2.71 8.12
N GLY A 118 -17.55 3.27 7.08
CA GLY A 118 -18.98 3.61 7.10
C GLY A 118 -19.91 2.40 7.05
N GLY A 119 -19.37 1.23 6.68
CA GLY A 119 -20.05 -0.06 6.70
C GLY A 119 -19.40 -1.02 7.70
N MET A 120 -18.94 -2.18 7.22
CA MET A 120 -18.35 -3.21 8.05
C MET A 120 -16.82 -3.04 8.20
N MET A 121 -16.29 -3.28 9.40
CA MET A 121 -14.86 -3.46 9.66
C MET A 121 -14.62 -4.88 10.19
N ILE A 122 -13.70 -5.61 9.56
CA ILE A 122 -13.36 -6.99 9.92
C ILE A 122 -11.91 -7.03 10.40
N GLN A 123 -11.66 -7.62 11.57
CA GLN A 123 -10.32 -7.82 12.14
C GLN A 123 -10.20 -9.27 12.62
N ASN A 124 -9.42 -10.08 11.92
CA ASN A 124 -9.24 -11.50 12.23
C ASN A 124 -7.76 -11.82 12.41
N ALA A 125 -7.45 -12.69 13.36
CA ALA A 125 -6.16 -13.34 13.49
C ALA A 125 -6.37 -14.85 13.73
N THR A 126 -5.65 -15.69 12.99
CA THR A 126 -5.75 -17.15 13.13
C THR A 126 -4.97 -17.69 14.33
N LEU A 127 -3.95 -16.95 14.76
CA LEU A 127 -3.15 -17.26 15.94
C LEU A 127 -3.59 -16.34 17.07
N ASP A 128 -2.91 -15.21 17.26
CA ASP A 128 -3.13 -14.31 18.38
C ASP A 128 -3.65 -12.94 17.93
N TYR A 129 -4.63 -12.40 18.67
CA TYR A 129 -5.08 -11.01 18.57
C TYR A 129 -4.80 -10.30 19.90
N MET A 130 -3.84 -9.37 19.91
CA MET A 130 -3.48 -8.60 21.10
C MET A 130 -3.93 -7.16 20.99
N LEU A 131 -4.60 -6.66 22.03
CA LEU A 131 -4.98 -5.26 22.18
C LEU A 131 -4.43 -4.73 23.50
N ASN A 132 -3.45 -3.84 23.43
CA ASN A 132 -2.84 -3.20 24.59
C ASN A 132 -2.96 -1.68 24.45
N ALA A 133 -3.59 -1.04 25.42
CA ALA A 133 -3.75 0.41 25.48
C ALA A 133 -3.94 0.84 26.93
N THR A 134 -3.59 2.09 27.26
CA THR A 134 -3.89 2.66 28.57
C THR A 134 -5.40 2.69 28.84
N ASN A 135 -6.21 2.99 27.82
CA ASN A 135 -7.66 3.00 27.90
C ASN A 135 -8.26 2.30 26.68
N ILE A 136 -9.33 1.53 26.89
CA ILE A 136 -10.10 0.88 25.84
C ILE A 136 -11.57 1.19 26.05
N VAL A 137 -12.23 1.76 25.03
CA VAL A 137 -13.67 2.01 25.03
C VAL A 137 -14.28 1.21 23.88
N LYS A 138 -15.31 0.41 24.19
CA LYS A 138 -16.07 -0.36 23.21
C LYS A 138 -17.55 -0.05 23.40
N ILE A 139 -18.19 0.40 22.33
CA ILE A 139 -19.60 0.78 22.34
C ILE A 139 -20.26 0.00 21.21
N ALA A 140 -21.32 -0.73 21.53
CA ALA A 140 -22.17 -1.41 20.56
C ALA A 140 -23.63 -1.05 20.86
N SER A 141 -24.34 -0.52 19.87
CA SER A 141 -25.74 -0.09 20.04
C SER A 141 -26.73 -1.24 19.98
N GLU A 142 -26.33 -2.36 19.38
CA GLU A 142 -27.15 -3.55 19.24
C GLU A 142 -26.56 -4.69 20.09
N ASN A 143 -25.63 -5.45 19.54
CA ASN A 143 -25.08 -6.64 20.19
C ASN A 143 -23.58 -6.51 20.46
N TYR A 144 -23.15 -7.02 21.61
CA TYR A 144 -21.74 -7.21 21.95
C TYR A 144 -21.54 -8.63 22.49
N SER A 145 -20.80 -9.45 21.74
CA SER A 145 -20.58 -10.86 22.06
C SER A 145 -19.10 -11.21 21.97
N TYR A 146 -18.69 -12.17 22.80
CA TYR A 146 -17.37 -12.81 22.73
C TYR A 146 -17.54 -14.27 23.18
N GLU A 147 -16.76 -15.15 22.58
CA GLU A 147 -16.76 -16.58 22.85
C GLU A 147 -15.30 -17.04 22.94
N ALA A 148 -14.98 -17.82 23.97
CA ALA A 148 -13.67 -18.41 24.18
C ALA A 148 -13.82 -19.60 25.14
N ASN A 149 -12.87 -20.54 25.08
CA ASN A 149 -12.81 -21.65 26.05
C ASN A 149 -12.58 -21.12 27.47
N ASP A 150 -11.69 -20.13 27.61
CA ASP A 150 -11.34 -19.51 28.88
C ASP A 150 -11.45 -17.98 28.78
N ILE A 151 -12.04 -17.35 29.78
CA ILE A 151 -12.19 -15.90 29.88
C ILE A 151 -11.70 -15.44 31.25
N HIS A 152 -10.65 -14.61 31.27
CA HIS A 152 -10.14 -13.96 32.47
C HIS A 152 -10.44 -12.47 32.45
N LYS A 153 -11.16 -11.99 33.46
CA LYS A 153 -11.44 -10.56 33.66
C LYS A 153 -10.94 -10.14 35.03
N ASN A 154 -9.96 -9.24 35.06
CA ASN A 154 -9.37 -8.73 36.28
C ASN A 154 -9.42 -7.20 36.27
N ALA A 155 -9.84 -6.59 37.37
CA ALA A 155 -9.74 -5.16 37.60
C ALA A 155 -9.21 -4.91 39.01
N ILE A 156 -8.40 -3.86 39.18
CA ILE A 156 -7.81 -3.50 40.48
C ILE A 156 -8.85 -2.82 41.38
N GLU A 157 -9.68 -1.95 40.81
CA GLU A 157 -10.63 -1.14 41.55
C GLU A 157 -12.05 -1.71 41.46
N THR A 158 -12.67 -1.67 40.29
CA THR A 158 -14.10 -2.03 40.15
C THR A 158 -14.40 -2.69 38.80
N ILE A 159 -15.36 -3.61 38.82
CA ILE A 159 -16.04 -4.13 37.64
C ILE A 159 -17.52 -3.83 37.81
N ASP A 160 -18.06 -2.93 36.99
CA ASP A 160 -19.48 -2.61 36.97
C ASP A 160 -20.19 -3.33 35.82
N ILE A 161 -21.23 -4.09 36.15
CA ILE A 161 -22.08 -4.78 35.18
C ILE A 161 -23.52 -4.45 35.53
N SER A 162 -24.26 -3.92 34.55
CA SER A 162 -25.67 -3.60 34.71
C SER A 162 -26.45 -4.02 33.47
N ALA A 163 -27.71 -4.40 33.67
CA ALA A 163 -28.66 -4.68 32.62
C ALA A 163 -29.97 -3.96 32.92
N GLY A 164 -30.58 -3.33 31.92
CA GLY A 164 -31.85 -2.63 32.09
C GLY A 164 -33.08 -3.54 32.19
N LYS A 165 -32.92 -4.82 31.86
CA LYS A 165 -33.96 -5.86 31.96
C LYS A 165 -33.40 -7.07 32.68
N ASP A 166 -32.88 -8.05 31.93
CA ASP A 166 -32.41 -9.31 32.47
C ASP A 166 -30.88 -9.38 32.49
N TYR A 167 -30.32 -9.86 33.61
CA TYR A 167 -28.93 -10.29 33.73
C TYR A 167 -28.91 -11.79 34.01
N ILE A 168 -28.37 -12.57 33.06
CA ILE A 168 -28.35 -14.04 33.13
C ILE A 168 -26.91 -14.52 33.25
N GLN A 169 -26.62 -15.25 34.31
CA GLN A 169 -25.33 -15.91 34.54
C GLN A 169 -25.56 -17.40 34.76
N ASN A 170 -25.05 -18.23 33.85
CA ASN A 170 -25.23 -19.68 33.88
C ASN A 170 -23.88 -20.39 34.00
N SER A 171 -23.88 -21.55 34.66
CA SER A 171 -22.74 -22.48 34.73
C SER A 171 -23.28 -23.91 34.72
N GLU A 172 -22.60 -24.82 34.02
CA GLU A 172 -22.94 -26.25 34.03
C GLU A 172 -22.66 -26.90 35.39
N THR A 173 -21.71 -26.35 36.15
CA THR A 173 -21.25 -26.93 37.41
C THR A 173 -21.52 -25.98 38.58
N THR A 174 -20.71 -24.93 38.73
CA THR A 174 -20.80 -24.00 39.86
C THR A 174 -20.60 -22.54 39.46
N ILE A 175 -21.19 -21.64 40.24
CA ILE A 175 -20.90 -20.21 40.25
C ILE A 175 -20.40 -19.86 41.66
N HIS A 176 -19.23 -19.22 41.75
CA HIS A 176 -18.65 -18.77 43.01
C HIS A 176 -18.65 -17.24 43.08
N ASN A 177 -19.51 -16.67 43.93
CA ASN A 177 -19.55 -15.25 44.24
C ASN A 177 -19.02 -15.04 45.66
N LEU A 178 -17.71 -14.85 45.79
CA LEU A 178 -17.03 -14.72 47.07
C LEU A 178 -16.74 -13.24 47.35
N SER A 179 -16.98 -12.79 48.57
CA SER A 179 -16.65 -11.43 49.03
C SER A 179 -16.06 -11.47 50.43
N GLY A 180 -15.19 -10.50 50.74
CA GLY A 180 -14.63 -10.32 52.09
C GLY A 180 -15.61 -9.71 53.10
N GLU A 181 -16.73 -9.18 52.61
CA GLU A 181 -17.81 -8.57 53.39
C GLU A 181 -19.13 -9.30 53.11
N LYS A 182 -20.13 -9.22 54.02
CA LYS A 182 -21.43 -9.86 53.77
C LYS A 182 -22.17 -9.12 52.64
N GLY A 183 -22.43 -9.81 51.54
CA GLY A 183 -23.24 -9.27 50.43
C GLY A 183 -24.62 -8.80 50.90
N HIS A 184 -25.01 -7.60 50.52
CA HIS A 184 -26.38 -7.09 50.65
C HIS A 184 -27.14 -7.42 49.36
N ASN A 185 -27.99 -8.44 49.41
CA ASN A 185 -29.01 -8.65 48.40
C ASN A 185 -30.29 -7.96 48.89
N ALA A 186 -30.69 -6.87 48.23
CA ALA A 186 -31.97 -6.19 48.47
C ALA A 186 -33.00 -6.63 47.43
#